data_AF-A0A182N5T3-F1
#
_entry.id   AF-A0A182N5T3-F1
#
_cell.length_a   1.000
_cell.length_b   1.000
_cell.length_c   1.000
_cell.angle_alpha   90.00
_cell.angle_beta   90.00
_cell.angle_gamma   90.00
#
_symmetry.space_group_name_H-M   'P 1'
#
loop_
_entity.id
_entity.type
_entity.pdbx_description
1 polymer ?
#
loop_
_entity_poly.entity_id
_entity_poly.type
_entity_poly.pdbx_seq_one_letter_code
_entity_poly.pdbx_strand_id
1 'polypeptide(L)'
;MTTVLYYLPASPPCRSVLLLAKMIGFPTIHLGAHLDQTKKAKLAEALGWFEAMLKQYQWSAANHFTIADIALCVTVSQIEAFQFDLHPYPRVRAWLLKCKDELEGHGYKEINETGAETLAGLFRSKLKQ
;
A
#
# COMPACT_ATOMS: atom_id res chain seq x y z
N MET A 1 0.76 -14.82 26.05
CA MET A 1 1.56 -13.57 26.00
C MET A 1 0.79 -12.58 25.15
N THR A 2 0.37 -11.46 25.72
CA THR A 2 -0.38 -10.43 25.00
C THR A 2 0.61 -9.52 24.30
N THR A 3 0.69 -9.59 22.98
CA THR A 3 1.56 -8.71 22.19
C THR A 3 0.97 -7.31 22.19
N VAL A 4 1.68 -6.35 22.80
CA VAL A 4 1.33 -4.93 22.75
C VAL A 4 1.92 -4.34 21.47
N LEU A 5 1.06 -3.88 20.55
CA LEU A 5 1.47 -3.20 19.32
C LEU A 5 1.47 -1.67 19.52
N TYR A 6 2.61 -1.03 19.28
CA TYR A 6 2.75 0.42 19.33
C TYR A 6 2.31 1.06 17.99
N TYR A 7 1.28 1.92 18.03
CA TYR A 7 0.92 2.81 16.93
C TYR A 7 1.64 4.15 17.08
N LEU A 8 2.54 4.47 16.14
CA LEU A 8 3.18 5.78 16.04
C LEU A 8 3.23 6.20 14.56
N PRO A 9 2.80 7.43 14.19
CA PRO A 9 2.91 7.96 12.82
C PRO A 9 4.35 7.99 12.26
N ALA A 10 5.36 7.89 13.14
CA ALA A 10 6.75 7.69 12.77
C ALA A 10 7.14 6.20 12.67
N SER A 11 6.23 5.26 12.47
CA SER A 11 6.61 3.84 12.41
C SER A 11 7.47 3.55 11.17
N PRO A 12 8.40 2.57 11.23
CA PRO A 12 9.23 2.18 10.08
C PRO A 12 8.47 1.90 8.77
N PRO A 13 7.30 1.23 8.74
CA PRO A 13 6.53 1.05 7.51
C PRO A 13 5.90 2.37 6.99
N CYS A 14 5.49 3.28 7.87
CA CYS A 14 5.10 4.62 7.43
C CYS A 14 6.31 5.41 6.91
N ARG A 15 7.49 5.27 7.52
CA ARG A 15 8.74 5.91 7.08
C ARG A 15 9.25 5.35 5.75
N SER A 16 9.11 4.06 5.46
CA SER A 16 9.51 3.50 4.16
C SER A 16 8.66 4.07 3.03
N VAL A 17 7.35 4.22 3.26
CA VAL A 17 6.42 4.89 2.33
C VAL A 17 6.73 6.38 2.19
N LEU A 18 7.04 7.08 3.28
CA LEU A 18 7.45 8.50 3.25
C LEU A 18 8.82 8.71 2.56
N LEU A 19 9.77 7.78 2.73
CA LEU A 19 11.08 7.80 2.04
C LEU A 19 10.91 7.56 0.54
N LEU A 20 10.10 6.57 0.15
CA LEU A 20 9.74 6.32 -1.25
C LEU A 20 9.09 7.56 -1.87
N ALA A 21 8.11 8.15 -1.17
CA ALA A 21 7.45 9.38 -1.60
C ALA A 21 8.46 10.53 -1.80
N LYS A 22 9.40 10.73 -0.87
CA LYS A 22 10.45 11.76 -0.99
C LYS A 22 11.42 11.49 -2.16
N MET A 23 11.80 10.24 -2.41
CA MET A 23 12.72 9.89 -3.51
C MET A 23 12.12 10.13 -4.89
N ILE A 24 10.82 9.89 -5.07
CA ILE A 24 10.15 10.06 -6.37
C ILE A 24 9.54 11.46 -6.57
N GLY A 25 9.82 12.39 -5.65
CA GLY A 25 9.28 13.75 -5.68
C GLY A 25 7.79 13.84 -5.36
N PHE A 26 7.24 12.84 -4.69
CA PHE A 26 5.87 12.82 -4.20
C PHE A 26 5.81 13.57 -2.86
N PRO A 27 5.01 14.63 -2.72
CA PRO A 27 4.93 15.39 -1.48
C PRO A 27 4.36 14.51 -0.37
N THR A 28 5.20 14.20 0.60
CA THR A 28 4.81 13.66 1.89
C THR A 28 4.00 14.72 2.63
N ILE A 29 2.68 14.56 2.64
CA ILE A 29 1.66 15.35 3.35
C ILE A 29 2.12 16.78 3.69
N HIS A 30 2.24 17.61 2.66
CA HIS A 30 1.58 18.90 2.79
C HIS A 30 0.15 18.63 2.36
N LEU A 31 -0.79 18.78 3.30
CA LEU A 31 -2.21 18.68 3.08
C LEU A 31 -2.60 19.70 1.99
N GLY A 32 -2.54 19.33 0.71
CA GLY A 32 -2.76 20.27 -0.41
C GLY A 32 -1.95 20.05 -1.71
N ALA A 33 -1.20 18.97 -1.88
CA ALA A 33 -0.52 18.75 -3.16
C ALA A 33 -1.46 18.27 -4.27
N HIS A 34 -1.43 18.94 -5.43
CA HIS A 34 -2.17 18.54 -6.63
C HIS A 34 -1.67 17.19 -7.17
N LEU A 35 -2.61 16.33 -7.57
CA LEU A 35 -2.28 15.10 -8.28
C LEU A 35 -1.73 15.43 -9.67
N ASP A 36 -0.47 15.08 -9.91
CA ASP A 36 0.21 15.29 -11.18
C ASP A 36 0.16 14.00 -12.00
N GLN A 37 -0.24 14.10 -13.28
CA GLN A 37 -0.29 12.99 -14.22
C GLN A 37 1.05 12.28 -14.38
N THR A 38 2.17 13.01 -14.32
CA THR A 38 3.51 12.44 -14.41
C THR A 38 3.79 11.49 -13.23
N LYS A 39 3.27 11.81 -12.05
CA LYS A 39 3.45 10.99 -10.84
C LYS A 39 2.53 9.77 -10.85
N LYS A 40 1.34 9.88 -11.45
CA LYS A 40 0.46 8.71 -11.69
C LYS A 40 1.12 7.69 -12.62
N ALA A 41 1.79 8.16 -13.69
CA ALA A 41 2.51 7.29 -14.61
C ALA A 41 3.66 6.54 -13.93
N LYS A 42 4.42 7.20 -13.05
CA LYS A 42 5.48 6.55 -12.26
C LYS A 42 4.95 5.50 -11.29
N LEU A 43 3.79 5.73 -10.69
CA LEU A 43 3.14 4.72 -9.86
C LEU A 43 2.73 3.49 -10.68
N ALA A 44 2.18 3.70 -11.88
CA ALA A 44 1.86 2.61 -12.81
C ALA A 44 3.10 1.82 -13.22
N GLU A 45 4.21 2.50 -13.52
CA GLU A 45 5.50 1.87 -13.81
C GLU A 45 6.00 1.01 -12.65
N ALA A 46 5.96 1.52 -11.42
CA ALA A 46 6.36 0.77 -10.23
C ALA A 46 5.48 -0.48 -9.98
N LEU A 47 4.16 -0.37 -10.20
CA LEU A 47 3.26 -1.52 -10.17
C LEU A 47 3.58 -2.53 -11.28
N GLY A 48 4.01 -2.08 -12.44
CA GLY A 48 4.52 -2.92 -13.52
C GLY A 48 5.77 -3.72 -13.12
N TRP A 49 6.72 -3.08 -12.42
CA TRP A 49 7.88 -3.80 -11.88
C TRP A 49 7.48 -4.80 -10.81
N PHE A 50 6.58 -4.44 -9.90
CA PHE A 50 6.12 -5.35 -8.86
C PHE A 50 5.36 -6.56 -9.44
N GLU A 51 4.51 -6.32 -10.44
CA GLU A 51 3.84 -7.36 -11.22
C GLU A 51 4.85 -8.33 -11.89
N ALA A 52 6.01 -7.83 -12.32
CA ALA A 52 7.08 -8.68 -12.85
C ALA A 52 7.81 -9.47 -11.75
N MET A 53 8.09 -8.86 -10.60
CA MET A 53 8.75 -9.50 -9.45
C MET A 53 7.93 -10.66 -8.89
N LEU A 54 6.61 -10.50 -8.81
CA LEU A 54 5.67 -11.53 -8.34
C LEU A 54 5.61 -12.78 -9.23
N LYS A 55 6.31 -12.80 -10.38
CA LYS A 55 6.39 -13.97 -11.24
C LYS A 55 7.28 -15.07 -10.64
N GLN A 56 8.30 -14.70 -9.85
CA GLN A 56 9.34 -15.62 -9.42
C GLN A 56 8.94 -16.51 -8.25
N TYR A 57 8.07 -15.99 -7.37
CA TYR A 57 7.75 -16.60 -6.09
C TYR A 57 6.25 -16.62 -5.82
N GLN A 58 5.80 -17.45 -4.89
CA GLN A 58 4.39 -17.48 -4.46
C GLN A 58 3.96 -16.25 -3.65
N TRP A 59 4.93 -15.58 -3.01
CA TRP A 59 4.80 -14.34 -2.27
C TRP A 59 5.80 -13.30 -2.80
N SER A 60 5.86 -12.10 -2.24
CA SER A 60 6.63 -10.99 -2.82
C SER A 60 8.14 -11.25 -2.95
N ALA A 61 8.73 -12.00 -2.03
CA ALA A 61 10.18 -12.23 -1.99
C ALA A 61 10.59 -13.69 -1.68
N ALA A 62 9.64 -14.58 -1.42
CA ALA A 62 9.90 -15.97 -1.07
C ALA A 62 8.70 -16.88 -1.41
N ASN A 63 8.89 -18.20 -1.32
CA ASN A 63 7.79 -19.17 -1.46
C ASN A 63 6.99 -19.40 -0.16
N HIS A 64 7.14 -18.52 0.84
CA HIS A 64 6.34 -18.48 2.06
C HIS A 64 6.09 -17.01 2.45
N PHE A 65 5.09 -16.77 3.30
CA PHE A 65 4.71 -15.42 3.73
C PHE A 65 5.80 -14.79 4.60
N THR A 66 6.10 -13.51 4.38
CA THR A 66 7.16 -12.78 5.10
C THR A 66 6.73 -11.38 5.50
N ILE A 67 7.56 -10.70 6.30
CA ILE A 67 7.37 -9.28 6.64
C ILE A 67 7.41 -8.36 5.41
N ALA A 68 8.01 -8.78 4.29
CA ALA A 68 7.96 -8.02 3.04
C ALA A 68 6.53 -7.94 2.50
N ASP A 69 5.78 -9.04 2.61
CA ASP A 69 4.39 -9.10 2.20
C ASP A 69 3.51 -8.19 3.05
N ILE A 70 3.74 -8.12 4.37
CA ILE A 70 3.02 -7.19 5.25
C ILE A 70 3.28 -5.74 4.83
N ALA A 71 4.54 -5.36 4.67
CA ALA A 71 4.91 -3.98 4.32
C ALA A 71 4.33 -3.55 2.96
N LEU A 72 4.42 -4.43 1.96
CA LEU A 72 3.88 -4.19 0.63
C LEU A 72 2.34 -4.24 0.66
N CYS A 73 1.72 -5.14 1.42
CA CYS A 73 0.26 -5.28 1.50
C CYS A 73 -0.38 -3.98 1.96
N VAL A 74 0.13 -3.37 3.03
CA VAL A 74 -0.32 -2.05 3.51
C VAL A 74 -0.22 -0.98 2.40
N THR A 75 0.88 -1.01 1.64
CA THR A 75 1.11 -0.05 0.55
C THR A 75 0.10 -0.24 -0.58
N VAL A 76 -0.08 -1.47 -1.06
CA VAL A 76 -0.96 -1.76 -2.19
C VAL A 76 -2.43 -1.70 -1.81
N SER A 77 -2.81 -2.08 -0.58
CA SER A 77 -4.18 -1.88 -0.07
C SER A 77 -4.54 -0.40 0.00
N GLN A 78 -3.58 0.48 0.32
CA GLN A 78 -3.83 1.91 0.31
C GLN A 78 -4.03 2.45 -1.13
N ILE A 79 -3.27 1.93 -2.10
CA ILE A 79 -3.44 2.24 -3.53
C ILE A 79 -4.83 1.80 -4.02
N GLU A 80 -5.27 0.61 -3.61
CA GLU A 80 -6.62 0.09 -3.88
C GLU A 80 -7.71 0.97 -3.25
N ALA A 81 -7.56 1.37 -1.98
CA ALA A 81 -8.52 2.25 -1.30
C ALA A 81 -8.61 3.64 -1.95
N PHE A 82 -7.50 4.13 -2.53
CA PHE A 82 -7.49 5.34 -3.37
C PHE A 82 -8.14 5.15 -4.75
N GLN A 83 -8.66 3.96 -5.06
CA GLN A 83 -9.33 3.62 -6.32
C GLN A 83 -8.42 3.76 -7.54
N PHE A 84 -7.12 3.48 -7.38
CA PHE A 84 -6.23 3.33 -8.51
C PHE A 84 -6.57 2.04 -9.27
N ASP A 85 -6.56 2.09 -10.60
CA ASP A 85 -6.88 0.92 -11.41
C ASP A 85 -5.78 -0.14 -11.34
N LEU A 86 -6.07 -1.24 -10.63
CA LEU A 86 -5.21 -2.41 -10.51
C LEU A 86 -5.53 -3.51 -11.54
N HIS A 87 -6.51 -3.30 -12.43
CA HIS A 87 -6.86 -4.30 -13.46
C HIS A 87 -5.66 -4.76 -14.30
N PRO A 88 -4.74 -3.87 -14.74
CA PRO A 88 -3.56 -4.25 -15.53
C PRO A 88 -2.55 -5.15 -14.81
N TYR A 89 -2.65 -5.31 -13.48
CA TYR A 89 -1.68 -6.02 -12.64
C TYR A 89 -2.33 -7.25 -11.97
N PRO A 90 -2.61 -8.33 -12.73
CA PRO A 90 -3.35 -9.48 -12.21
C PRO A 90 -2.60 -10.24 -11.11
N ARG A 91 -1.27 -10.36 -11.14
CA ARG A 91 -0.52 -11.00 -10.05
C ARG A 91 -0.52 -10.13 -8.80
N VAL A 92 -0.42 -8.81 -8.94
CA VAL A 92 -0.57 -7.88 -7.80
C VAL A 92 -1.94 -8.06 -7.15
N ARG A 93 -3.03 -8.12 -7.92
CA ARG A 93 -4.37 -8.35 -7.35
C ARG A 93 -4.50 -9.69 -6.65
N ALA A 94 -3.99 -10.76 -7.26
CA ALA A 94 -4.03 -12.10 -6.67
C ALA A 94 -3.18 -12.18 -5.38
N TRP A 95 -1.98 -11.61 -5.39
CA TRP A 95 -1.12 -11.51 -4.22
C TRP A 95 -1.76 -10.66 -3.11
N LEU A 96 -2.38 -9.53 -3.45
CA LEU A 96 -3.02 -8.67 -2.46
C LEU A 96 -4.17 -9.41 -1.76
N LEU A 97 -5.01 -10.13 -2.51
CA LEU A 97 -6.08 -10.95 -1.94
C LEU A 97 -5.52 -12.00 -0.98
N LYS A 98 -4.46 -12.73 -1.40
CA LYS A 98 -3.78 -13.68 -0.52
C LYS A 98 -3.25 -13.04 0.77
N CYS A 99 -2.70 -11.82 0.70
CA CYS A 99 -2.25 -11.10 1.90
C CYS A 99 -3.41 -10.73 2.82
N LYS A 100 -4.56 -10.33 2.28
CA LYS A 100 -5.76 -10.02 3.08
C LYS A 100 -6.23 -11.26 3.84
N ASP A 101 -6.34 -12.39 3.14
CA ASP A 101 -6.79 -13.66 3.71
C ASP A 101 -5.83 -14.14 4.81
N GLU A 102 -4.52 -14.10 4.55
CA GLU A 102 -3.48 -14.48 5.53
C GLU A 102 -3.51 -13.63 6.80
N LEU A 103 -3.84 -12.34 6.67
CA LEU A 103 -3.86 -11.38 7.77
C LEU A 103 -5.23 -11.22 8.42
N GLU A 104 -6.29 -11.84 7.91
CA GLU A 104 -7.67 -11.65 8.39
C GLU A 104 -7.79 -12.02 9.87
N GLY A 105 -7.31 -13.21 10.24
CA GLY A 105 -7.26 -13.68 11.64
C GLY A 105 -6.30 -12.90 12.55
N HIS A 106 -5.52 -11.98 11.99
CA HIS A 106 -4.53 -11.15 12.67
C HIS A 106 -4.95 -9.67 12.75
N GLY A 107 -6.22 -9.37 12.47
CA GLY A 107 -6.76 -8.02 12.60
C GLY A 107 -6.62 -7.14 11.35
N TYR A 108 -6.44 -7.73 10.16
CA TYR A 108 -6.32 -6.97 8.90
C TYR A 108 -7.41 -5.90 8.74
N LYS A 109 -8.67 -6.28 9.01
CA LYS A 109 -9.83 -5.41 8.84
C LYS A 109 -9.83 -4.23 9.82
N GLU A 110 -9.57 -4.50 11.10
CA GLU A 110 -9.54 -3.50 12.16
C GLU A 110 -8.35 -2.54 12.00
N ILE A 111 -7.17 -3.09 11.72
CA ILE A 111 -5.91 -2.33 11.76
C ILE A 111 -5.63 -1.66 10.41
N ASN A 112 -5.72 -2.40 9.31
CA ASN A 112 -5.27 -1.94 8.00
C ASN A 112 -6.42 -1.43 7.12
N GLU A 113 -7.47 -2.23 6.91
CA GLU A 113 -8.58 -1.86 5.99
C GLU A 113 -9.30 -0.59 6.45
N THR A 114 -9.62 -0.51 7.74
CA THR A 114 -10.28 0.67 8.34
C THR A 114 -9.41 1.92 8.24
N GLY A 115 -8.10 1.78 8.49
CA GLY A 115 -7.13 2.87 8.35
C GLY A 115 -7.00 3.37 6.90
N ALA A 116 -6.93 2.43 5.95
CA ALA A 116 -6.82 2.74 4.53
C ALA A 116 -8.04 3.48 3.97
N GLU A 117 -9.25 3.05 4.35
CA GLU A 117 -10.50 3.71 3.95
C GLU A 117 -10.68 5.08 4.58
N THR A 118 -10.27 5.26 5.84
CA THR A 118 -10.30 6.57 6.50
C THR A 118 -9.42 7.57 5.75
N LEU A 119 -8.17 7.17 5.43
CA LEU A 119 -7.25 8.03 4.68
C LEU A 119 -7.75 8.30 3.25
N ALA A 120 -8.30 7.29 2.57
CA ALA A 120 -8.90 7.45 1.25
C ALA A 120 -10.12 8.39 1.29
N GLY A 121 -10.96 8.31 2.32
CA GLY A 121 -12.07 9.22 2.56
C GLY A 121 -11.62 10.67 2.67
N LEU A 122 -10.59 10.93 3.48
CA LEU A 122 -9.99 12.27 3.64
C LEU A 122 -9.46 12.80 2.31
N PHE A 123 -8.69 11.99 1.58
CA PHE A 123 -8.17 12.36 0.27
C PHE A 123 -9.28 12.70 -0.74
N ARG A 124 -10.31 11.85 -0.85
CA ARG A 124 -11.47 12.06 -1.73
C ARG A 124 -12.23 13.34 -1.39
N SER A 125 -12.36 13.68 -0.11
CA SER A 125 -13.05 14.91 0.32
C SER A 125 -12.31 16.19 -0.10
N LYS A 126 -10.98 16.15 -0.16
CA LYS A 126 -10.14 17.30 -0.54
C LYS A 126 -9.99 17.48 -2.04
N LEU A 127 -10.19 16.44 -2.85
CA LEU A 127 -10.22 16.55 -4.32
C LEU A 127 -11.54 17.14 -4.87
N LYS A 128 -12.62 17.12 -4.07
CA LYS A 128 -13.94 17.67 -4.45
C LYS A 128 -14.10 19.15 -4.07
N GLN A 129 -13.10 19.77 -3.43
CA GLN A 129 -13.02 21.20 -3.12
C GLN A 129 -12.10 21.87 -4.15
#